data_AF-A0A8T5B193-F1
#
_entry.id   AF-A0A8T5B193-F1
#
_cell.length_a   1.000
_cell.length_b   1.000
_cell.length_c   1.000
_cell.angle_alpha   90.00
_cell.angle_beta   90.00
_cell.angle_gamma   90.00
#
_symmetry.space_group_name_H-M   'P 1'
#
loop_
_entity.id
_entity.type
_entity.pdbx_description
1 polymer ?
#
loop_
_entity_poly.entity_id
_entity_poly.type
_entity_poly.pdbx_seq_one_letter_code
_entity_poly.pdbx_strand_id
1 'polypeptide(L)'
;PIPSLNGLKRNKLKVSKILNDYCVEGKFKRSGNVMENFKKIVIVQLLIIGLLLAILVYVLSKPATNPIAASYVVWREGDEYYAADAYGIRFSGKNASQVIQSVIDSLTADRTWKEKIILRGDFTISNTIIVKSYTILEFQGKITVADNANIDAAIKSEGFDQLAGTDSTGGVVEVEIVGLKLDGNHACSFGLKLYGRKLTVKDANIYYCKEDGIWTEWSTNPDVASPDDAMEGIFSNIRSCFNNGRGWRMLGPHDSYLTDILLYCNRLVGFACWRGGVCQGTNLHAYGNGEAGFYIDANGTTFSNIISESNGNSTHQSGVIVLAHDVYLDGVFHHNGRYGIEMGSVERSPAGCYIRGKTLDNQEAGLGLINGSINRYELHMWENTTISGTLNANDKYDIYNTKNGKRSQNSGTAIIYAGETNVTVAHSLIWIPKIVVVTGKDSETANAYVSARNETHITIIVLAPVTADREVDWYAEI
;
A
#
# COMPACT_ATOMS: atom_id res chain seq x y z
N PRO A 1 -21.76 10.08 33.16
CA PRO A 1 -22.68 10.36 34.30
C PRO A 1 -23.83 11.26 33.85
N ILE A 2 -24.98 10.64 33.56
CA ILE A 2 -26.21 11.31 33.10
C ILE A 2 -26.84 12.05 34.29
N PRO A 3 -27.25 13.33 34.16
CA PRO A 3 -28.00 14.01 35.21
C PRO A 3 -29.35 13.31 35.41
N SER A 4 -29.69 12.97 36.65
CA SER A 4 -30.94 12.30 36.98
C SER A 4 -32.15 13.13 36.52
N LEU A 5 -33.10 12.47 35.83
CA LEU A 5 -34.41 12.99 35.39
C LEU A 5 -35.34 13.48 36.51
N ASN A 6 -34.87 13.55 37.76
CA ASN A 6 -35.64 14.01 38.91
C ASN A 6 -35.78 15.55 39.02
N GLY A 7 -35.09 16.32 38.18
CA GLY A 7 -35.14 17.80 38.19
C GLY A 7 -36.38 18.42 37.51
N LEU A 8 -37.13 17.67 36.70
CA LEU A 8 -38.25 18.22 35.90
C LEU A 8 -39.61 18.27 36.64
N LYS A 9 -39.67 17.87 37.92
CA LYS A 9 -40.93 17.83 38.68
C LYS A 9 -41.39 19.16 39.31
N ARG A 10 -40.71 20.29 39.08
CA ARG A 10 -41.14 21.59 39.64
C ARG A 10 -40.99 22.76 38.67
N ASN A 11 -41.71 22.69 37.55
CA ASN A 11 -42.17 23.91 36.87
C ASN A 11 -43.63 23.71 36.47
N LYS A 12 -44.54 23.91 37.44
CA LYS A 12 -45.90 24.34 37.12
C LYS A 12 -45.75 25.72 36.47
N LEU A 13 -45.50 25.73 35.16
CA LEU A 13 -45.59 26.94 34.35
C LEU A 13 -46.97 27.55 34.64
N LYS A 14 -46.98 28.78 35.15
CA LYS A 14 -48.19 29.59 35.38
C LYS A 14 -48.78 30.01 34.02
N VAL A 15 -49.21 29.05 33.20
CA VAL A 15 -49.92 29.28 31.94
C VAL A 15 -51.21 30.08 32.20
N SER A 16 -51.79 29.96 33.40
CA SER A 16 -52.97 30.73 33.81
C SER A 16 -52.71 32.24 33.93
N LYS A 17 -51.46 32.69 34.13
CA LYS A 17 -51.15 34.12 34.26
C LYS A 17 -51.00 34.78 32.88
N ILE A 18 -50.32 34.11 31.95
CA ILE A 18 -50.12 34.59 30.57
C ILE A 18 -51.45 34.69 29.81
N LEU A 19 -52.38 33.73 30.02
CA LEU A 19 -53.70 33.76 29.40
C LEU A 19 -54.63 34.85 29.97
N ASN A 20 -54.42 35.28 31.22
CA ASN A 20 -55.20 36.37 31.81
C ASN A 20 -54.72 37.74 31.32
N ASP A 21 -53.41 37.92 31.11
CA ASP A 21 -52.85 39.21 30.70
C ASP A 21 -53.13 39.54 29.22
N TYR A 22 -53.29 38.52 28.35
CA TYR A 22 -53.71 38.71 26.94
C TYR A 22 -55.18 39.08 26.74
N CYS A 23 -55.99 39.10 27.79
CA CYS A 23 -57.45 39.35 27.70
C CYS A 23 -57.87 40.78 28.04
N VAL A 24 -56.93 41.70 28.30
CA VAL A 24 -57.27 43.00 28.93
C VAL A 24 -57.59 44.12 27.93
N GLU A 25 -57.25 44.03 26.64
CA GLU A 25 -57.57 45.12 25.70
C GLU A 25 -58.19 44.63 24.38
N GLY A 26 -59.53 44.63 24.31
CA GLY A 26 -60.25 44.45 23.04
C GLY A 26 -61.66 43.90 23.19
N LYS A 27 -62.65 44.75 22.91
CA LYS A 27 -64.10 44.52 23.04
C LYS A 27 -64.63 43.31 22.23
N PHE A 28 -64.54 42.10 22.77
CA PHE A 28 -65.35 40.95 22.33
C PHE A 28 -66.40 40.60 23.39
N LYS A 29 -67.69 40.84 23.08
CA LYS A 29 -68.82 40.34 23.87
C LYS A 29 -68.80 38.80 23.85
N ARG A 30 -68.47 38.20 25.00
CA ARG A 30 -68.38 36.75 25.21
C ARG A 30 -69.76 36.09 25.10
N SER A 31 -69.95 35.21 24.13
CA SER A 31 -70.78 34.01 24.37
C SER A 31 -69.88 33.00 25.09
N GLY A 32 -70.36 32.40 26.19
CA GLY A 32 -69.56 31.53 27.06
C GLY A 32 -68.83 30.40 26.32
N ASN A 33 -69.38 29.96 25.20
CA ASN A 33 -68.84 28.85 24.40
C ASN A 33 -67.55 29.22 23.63
N VAL A 34 -67.35 30.48 23.23
CA VAL A 34 -66.18 30.87 22.42
C VAL A 34 -64.89 30.82 23.23
N MET A 35 -64.94 31.28 24.48
CA MET A 35 -63.77 31.26 25.37
C MET A 35 -63.39 29.84 25.79
N GLU A 36 -64.39 28.95 25.93
CA GLU A 36 -64.14 27.54 26.23
C GLU A 36 -63.55 26.79 25.04
N ASN A 37 -64.03 27.05 23.83
CA ASN A 37 -63.47 26.49 22.60
C ASN A 37 -62.05 27.01 22.33
N PHE A 38 -61.78 28.30 22.58
CA PHE A 38 -60.43 28.86 22.47
C PHE A 38 -59.46 28.20 23.45
N LYS A 39 -59.87 27.98 24.70
CA LYS A 39 -59.06 27.22 25.68
C LYS A 39 -58.77 25.79 25.21
N LYS A 40 -59.76 25.09 24.64
CA LYS A 40 -59.58 23.74 24.09
C LYS A 40 -58.57 23.74 22.93
N ILE A 41 -58.66 24.70 22.01
CA ILE A 41 -57.73 24.84 20.87
C ILE A 41 -56.30 25.10 21.35
N VAL A 42 -56.11 26.04 22.29
CA VAL A 42 -54.79 26.37 22.84
C VAL A 42 -54.17 25.19 23.58
N ILE A 43 -54.97 24.43 24.34
CA ILE A 43 -54.51 23.22 25.03
C ILE A 43 -54.06 22.16 24.02
N VAL A 44 -54.83 21.93 22.95
CA VAL A 44 -54.47 20.96 21.90
C VAL A 44 -53.18 21.38 21.19
N GLN A 45 -53.02 22.66 20.84
CA GLN A 45 -51.78 23.16 20.22
C GLN A 45 -50.56 22.99 21.13
N LEU A 46 -50.69 23.29 22.43
CA LEU A 46 -49.60 23.10 23.39
C LEU A 46 -49.22 21.62 23.57
N LEU A 47 -50.20 20.71 23.51
CA LEU A 47 -49.94 19.26 23.54
C LEU A 47 -49.22 18.79 22.28
N ILE A 48 -49.60 19.29 21.09
CA ILE A 48 -48.93 18.98 19.83
C ILE A 48 -47.49 19.49 19.86
N ILE A 49 -47.26 20.73 20.31
CA ILE A 49 -45.91 21.31 20.44
C ILE A 49 -45.07 20.51 21.44
N GLY A 50 -45.65 20.10 22.57
CA GLY A 50 -44.98 19.25 23.56
C GLY A 50 -44.59 17.89 22.98
N LEU A 51 -45.47 17.27 22.19
CA LEU A 51 -45.19 16.00 21.52
C LEU A 51 -44.08 16.15 20.46
N LEU A 52 -44.13 17.21 19.65
CA LEU A 52 -43.11 17.51 18.65
C LEU A 52 -41.75 17.79 19.29
N LEU A 53 -41.72 18.52 20.42
CA LEU A 53 -40.49 18.73 21.19
C LEU A 53 -39.96 17.45 21.81
N ALA A 54 -40.83 16.55 22.30
CA ALA A 54 -40.41 15.25 22.81
C ALA A 54 -39.82 14.37 21.71
N ILE A 55 -40.43 14.37 20.51
CA ILE A 55 -39.89 13.68 19.32
C ILE A 55 -38.55 14.30 18.91
N LEU A 56 -38.44 15.63 18.89
CA LEU A 56 -37.21 16.33 18.54
C LEU A 56 -36.09 16.03 19.55
N VAL A 57 -36.37 16.06 20.85
CA VAL A 57 -35.42 15.67 21.90
C VAL A 57 -35.06 14.19 21.78
N TYR A 58 -36.00 13.31 21.45
CA TYR A 58 -35.71 11.90 21.20
C TYR A 58 -34.80 11.69 19.98
N VAL A 59 -35.01 12.44 18.89
CA VAL A 59 -34.17 12.41 17.69
C VAL A 59 -32.79 13.00 17.96
N LEU A 60 -32.70 14.10 18.71
CA LEU A 60 -31.43 14.79 19.05
C LEU A 60 -30.67 14.14 20.22
N SER A 61 -31.32 13.32 21.04
CA SER A 61 -30.68 12.54 22.11
C SER A 61 -30.16 11.19 21.63
N LYS A 62 -30.38 10.84 20.35
CA LYS A 62 -29.57 9.80 19.72
C LYS A 62 -28.11 10.27 19.77
N PRO A 63 -27.22 9.55 20.48
CA PRO A 63 -25.82 9.92 20.53
C PRO A 63 -25.29 10.01 19.10
N ALA A 64 -24.56 11.09 18.81
CA ALA A 64 -23.77 11.23 17.60
C ALA A 64 -22.93 9.95 17.43
N THR A 65 -23.21 9.22 16.36
CA THR A 65 -22.44 8.09 15.81
C THR A 65 -21.49 7.45 16.81
N ASN A 66 -22.03 6.55 17.64
CA ASN A 66 -21.23 5.52 18.27
C ASN A 66 -20.31 4.90 17.19
N PRO A 67 -19.07 4.52 17.53
CA PRO A 67 -18.31 3.60 16.68
C PRO A 67 -19.25 2.47 16.31
N ILE A 68 -19.48 2.23 15.01
CA ILE A 68 -20.55 1.37 14.49
C ILE A 68 -20.67 0.16 15.40
N ALA A 69 -21.76 0.12 16.20
CA ALA A 69 -22.01 -1.00 17.08
C ALA A 69 -22.07 -2.23 16.17
N ALA A 70 -21.28 -3.25 16.47
CA ALA A 70 -21.19 -4.42 15.61
C ALA A 70 -22.60 -4.97 15.32
N SER A 71 -22.90 -5.28 14.07
CA SER A 71 -24.10 -6.03 13.69
C SER A 71 -24.11 -7.38 14.41
N TYR A 72 -22.93 -8.01 14.51
CA TYR A 72 -22.73 -9.26 15.23
C TYR A 72 -21.41 -9.29 16.00
N VAL A 73 -21.43 -9.97 17.15
CA VAL A 73 -20.24 -10.40 17.88
C VAL A 73 -20.22 -11.92 17.90
N VAL A 74 -19.10 -12.52 17.48
CA VAL A 74 -18.86 -13.95 17.53
C VAL A 74 -17.79 -14.23 18.59
N TRP A 75 -18.01 -15.22 19.45
CA TRP A 75 -17.05 -15.62 20.48
C TRP A 75 -17.11 -17.12 20.74
N ARG A 76 -16.16 -17.63 21.53
CA ARG A 76 -16.12 -19.01 22.01
C ARG A 76 -16.35 -19.05 23.51
N GLU A 77 -17.15 -20.00 23.98
CA GLU A 77 -17.31 -20.34 25.39
C GLU A 77 -17.27 -21.87 25.54
N GLY A 78 -16.26 -22.39 26.25
CA GLY A 78 -15.99 -23.83 26.28
C GLY A 78 -15.65 -24.39 24.90
N ASP A 79 -16.39 -25.40 24.45
CA ASP A 79 -16.23 -26.03 23.12
C ASP A 79 -17.25 -25.57 22.08
N GLU A 80 -18.01 -24.53 22.41
CA GLU A 80 -19.05 -23.99 21.55
C GLU A 80 -18.74 -22.54 21.16
N TYR A 81 -19.08 -22.21 19.92
CA TYR A 81 -19.01 -20.88 19.36
C TYR A 81 -20.41 -20.29 19.32
N TYR A 82 -20.52 -19.00 19.62
CA TYR A 82 -21.78 -18.27 19.66
C TYR A 82 -21.65 -17.01 18.82
N ALA A 83 -22.76 -16.60 18.21
CA ALA A 83 -22.88 -15.30 17.58
C ALA A 83 -24.18 -14.62 18.04
N ALA A 84 -24.07 -13.36 18.47
CA ALA A 84 -25.19 -12.56 18.91
C ALA A 84 -25.23 -11.20 18.21
N ASP A 85 -26.46 -10.72 18.00
CA ASP A 85 -26.76 -9.35 17.58
C ASP A 85 -27.34 -8.57 18.79
N ALA A 86 -27.92 -7.40 18.52
CA ALA A 86 -28.57 -6.57 19.55
C ALA A 86 -29.79 -7.22 20.24
N TYR A 87 -30.31 -8.32 19.70
CA TYR A 87 -31.50 -9.02 20.19
C TYR A 87 -31.19 -10.37 20.85
N GLY A 88 -29.92 -10.77 20.92
CA GLY A 88 -29.47 -11.99 21.60
C GLY A 88 -28.73 -12.96 20.69
N ILE A 89 -28.53 -14.19 21.17
CA ILE A 89 -27.83 -15.25 20.41
C ILE A 89 -28.68 -15.64 19.19
N ARG A 90 -28.06 -15.62 18.01
CA ARG A 90 -28.68 -16.00 16.73
C ARG A 90 -28.15 -17.32 16.19
N PHE A 91 -26.85 -17.55 16.39
CA PHE A 91 -26.18 -18.76 15.92
C PHE A 91 -25.32 -19.33 17.04
N SER A 92 -25.25 -20.66 17.09
CA SER A 92 -24.33 -21.38 17.97
C SER A 92 -23.94 -22.71 17.35
N GLY A 93 -22.79 -23.24 17.73
CA GLY A 93 -22.36 -24.56 17.32
C GLY A 93 -20.89 -24.84 17.58
N LYS A 94 -20.47 -26.09 17.36
CA LYS A 94 -19.09 -26.55 17.63
C LYS A 94 -18.10 -26.21 16.51
N ASN A 95 -18.57 -25.82 15.33
CA ASN A 95 -17.71 -25.50 14.18
C ASN A 95 -17.65 -23.97 13.99
N ALA A 96 -16.49 -23.37 14.25
CA ALA A 96 -16.28 -21.93 14.11
C ALA A 96 -16.59 -21.44 12.69
N SER A 97 -16.13 -22.16 11.66
CA SER A 97 -16.36 -21.75 10.27
C SER A 97 -17.84 -21.64 9.94
N GLN A 98 -18.65 -22.59 10.40
CA GLN A 98 -20.10 -22.59 10.15
C GLN A 98 -20.79 -21.43 10.88
N VAL A 99 -20.43 -21.17 12.14
CA VAL A 99 -21.03 -20.06 12.91
C VAL A 99 -20.65 -18.70 12.31
N ILE A 100 -19.39 -18.50 11.94
CA ILE A 100 -18.92 -17.26 11.29
C ILE A 100 -19.61 -17.09 9.93
N GLN A 101 -19.70 -18.14 9.12
CA GLN A 101 -20.34 -18.06 7.81
C GLN A 101 -21.85 -17.75 7.93
N SER A 102 -22.54 -18.35 8.91
CA SER A 102 -23.97 -18.08 9.17
C SER A 102 -24.22 -16.60 9.48
N VAL A 103 -23.31 -15.96 10.22
CA VAL A 103 -23.38 -14.52 10.49
C VAL A 103 -23.23 -13.72 9.20
N ILE A 104 -22.23 -14.01 8.38
CA ILE A 104 -22.01 -13.29 7.11
C ILE A 104 -23.19 -13.47 6.16
N ASP A 105 -23.78 -14.67 6.12
CA ASP A 105 -24.94 -14.97 5.29
C ASP A 105 -26.22 -14.31 5.78
N SER A 106 -26.29 -13.94 7.07
CA SER A 106 -27.42 -13.23 7.67
C SER A 106 -27.36 -11.71 7.55
N LEU A 107 -26.25 -11.15 7.06
CA LEU A 107 -26.13 -9.71 6.82
C LEU A 107 -27.16 -9.27 5.77
N THR A 108 -27.56 -8.00 5.81
CA THR A 108 -28.62 -7.48 4.94
C THR A 108 -28.24 -7.64 3.46
N ALA A 109 -29.12 -8.28 2.68
CA ALA A 109 -28.94 -8.41 1.23
C ALA A 109 -28.98 -7.02 0.55
N ASP A 110 -28.25 -6.87 -0.56
CA ASP A 110 -28.23 -5.66 -1.40
C ASP A 110 -27.89 -4.36 -0.64
N ARG A 111 -27.17 -4.47 0.48
CA ARG A 111 -26.76 -3.33 1.30
C ARG A 111 -25.82 -2.40 0.53
N THR A 112 -25.96 -1.11 0.81
CA THR A 112 -25.05 -0.03 0.34
C THR A 112 -24.33 0.66 1.50
N TRP A 113 -24.47 0.12 2.71
CA TRP A 113 -23.80 0.57 3.93
C TRP A 113 -23.03 -0.59 4.56
N LYS A 114 -21.95 -0.27 5.27
CA LYS A 114 -21.12 -1.27 5.94
C LYS A 114 -21.82 -1.87 7.15
N GLU A 115 -21.73 -3.18 7.28
CA GLU A 115 -22.10 -3.93 8.48
C GLU A 115 -20.85 -4.55 9.12
N LYS A 116 -20.73 -4.43 10.44
CA LYS A 116 -19.55 -4.86 11.18
C LYS A 116 -19.79 -6.17 11.91
N ILE A 117 -18.85 -7.10 11.77
CA ILE A 117 -18.76 -8.34 12.54
C ILE A 117 -17.48 -8.28 13.37
N ILE A 118 -17.57 -8.56 14.66
CA ILE A 118 -16.40 -8.70 15.55
C ILE A 118 -16.22 -10.17 15.91
N LEU A 119 -15.04 -10.72 15.64
CA LEU A 119 -14.64 -12.06 16.07
C LEU A 119 -13.74 -11.97 17.32
N ARG A 120 -14.26 -12.32 18.50
CA ARG A 120 -13.56 -12.24 19.79
C ARG A 120 -12.99 -13.58 20.22
N GLY A 121 -11.68 -13.59 20.47
CA GLY A 121 -10.94 -14.78 20.89
C GLY A 121 -10.33 -15.53 19.71
N ASP A 122 -9.81 -16.73 20.01
CA ASP A 122 -9.12 -17.56 19.03
C ASP A 122 -10.07 -18.57 18.40
N PHE A 123 -9.97 -18.74 17.08
CA PHE A 123 -10.81 -19.66 16.31
C PHE A 123 -9.96 -20.63 15.50
N THR A 124 -10.39 -21.88 15.47
CA THR A 124 -9.88 -22.89 14.52
C THR A 124 -10.93 -23.10 13.44
N ILE A 125 -10.60 -22.79 12.19
CA ILE A 125 -11.50 -22.90 11.04
C ILE A 125 -11.16 -24.13 10.20
N SER A 126 -12.17 -24.82 9.68
CA SER A 126 -12.00 -25.98 8.78
C SER A 126 -12.49 -25.71 7.37
N ASN A 127 -13.28 -24.65 7.17
CA ASN A 127 -13.81 -24.20 5.89
C ASN A 127 -13.42 -22.74 5.64
N THR A 128 -13.30 -22.38 4.36
CA THR A 128 -13.12 -20.99 3.91
C THR A 128 -14.28 -20.11 4.37
N ILE A 129 -13.96 -18.92 4.88
CA ILE A 129 -14.94 -17.87 5.18
C ILE A 129 -15.14 -17.00 3.93
N ILE A 130 -16.37 -16.91 3.43
CA ILE A 130 -16.73 -16.13 2.24
C ILE A 130 -17.27 -14.76 2.66
N VAL A 131 -16.53 -13.69 2.38
CA VAL A 131 -16.92 -12.31 2.70
C VAL A 131 -17.67 -11.64 1.54
N LYS A 132 -18.72 -10.87 1.87
CA LYS A 132 -19.58 -10.18 0.89
C LYS A 132 -19.28 -8.67 0.90
N SER A 133 -19.75 -7.94 -0.12
CA SER A 133 -19.65 -6.48 -0.18
C SER A 133 -20.14 -5.78 1.09
N TYR A 134 -19.58 -4.61 1.39
CA TYR A 134 -19.94 -3.78 2.54
C TYR A 134 -19.85 -4.52 3.88
N THR A 135 -18.81 -5.34 4.06
CA THR A 135 -18.57 -6.09 5.29
C THR A 135 -17.30 -5.58 5.95
N ILE A 136 -17.39 -5.24 7.24
CA ILE A 136 -16.22 -5.04 8.10
C ILE A 136 -16.07 -6.30 8.94
N LEU A 137 -14.97 -7.03 8.74
CA LEU A 137 -14.61 -8.18 9.55
C LEU A 137 -13.44 -7.81 10.48
N GLU A 138 -13.76 -7.57 11.74
CA GLU A 138 -12.81 -7.16 12.77
C GLU A 138 -12.41 -8.35 13.65
N PHE A 139 -11.11 -8.61 13.76
CA PHE A 139 -10.55 -9.71 14.53
C PHE A 139 -9.98 -9.18 15.85
N GLN A 140 -10.43 -9.77 16.95
CA GLN A 140 -9.95 -9.54 18.31
C GLN A 140 -9.40 -10.85 18.87
N GLY A 141 -8.45 -11.45 18.13
CA GLY A 141 -7.83 -12.74 18.42
C GLY A 141 -7.14 -13.34 17.20
N LYS A 142 -6.87 -14.65 17.24
CA LYS A 142 -6.17 -15.41 16.18
C LYS A 142 -7.13 -16.34 15.42
N ILE A 143 -6.98 -16.41 14.10
CA ILE A 143 -7.51 -17.50 13.26
C ILE A 143 -6.40 -18.51 13.00
N THR A 144 -6.69 -19.79 13.19
CA THR A 144 -5.83 -20.90 12.77
C THR A 144 -6.61 -21.83 11.85
N VAL A 145 -6.03 -22.21 10.71
CA VAL A 145 -6.63 -23.22 9.84
C VAL A 145 -6.38 -24.61 10.44
N ALA A 146 -7.43 -25.41 10.57
CA ALA A 146 -7.36 -26.76 11.14
C ALA A 146 -6.41 -27.67 10.34
N ASP A 147 -5.77 -28.60 11.03
CA ASP A 147 -4.97 -29.64 10.38
C ASP A 147 -5.79 -30.36 9.30
N ASN A 148 -5.17 -30.62 8.15
CA ASN A 148 -5.78 -31.32 7.01
C ASN A 148 -7.05 -30.66 6.45
N ALA A 149 -7.36 -29.41 6.78
CA ALA A 149 -8.50 -28.70 6.20
C ALA A 149 -8.42 -28.63 4.66
N ASN A 150 -7.20 -28.45 4.12
CA ASN A 150 -6.91 -28.43 2.69
C ASN A 150 -7.81 -27.47 1.90
N ILE A 151 -8.09 -26.31 2.47
CA ILE A 151 -8.97 -25.30 1.87
C ILE A 151 -8.21 -24.38 0.91
N ASP A 152 -8.90 -23.83 -0.08
CA ASP A 152 -8.32 -22.88 -1.04
C ASP A 152 -7.80 -21.62 -0.35
N ALA A 153 -8.65 -20.96 0.45
CA ALA A 153 -8.22 -19.84 1.27
C ALA A 153 -8.85 -19.90 2.66
N ALA A 154 -8.23 -19.26 3.64
CA ALA A 154 -8.88 -19.09 4.94
C ALA A 154 -10.04 -18.09 4.86
N ILE A 155 -9.82 -16.97 4.16
CA ILE A 155 -10.85 -15.96 3.88
C ILE A 155 -10.82 -15.62 2.39
N LYS A 156 -11.99 -15.64 1.75
CA LYS A 156 -12.16 -15.37 0.32
C LYS A 156 -13.33 -14.44 0.06
N SER A 157 -13.24 -13.54 -0.90
CA SER A 157 -14.39 -12.74 -1.31
C SER A 157 -15.42 -13.57 -2.10
N GLU A 158 -16.69 -13.21 -1.99
CA GLU A 158 -17.74 -13.74 -2.84
C GLU A 158 -17.41 -13.53 -4.33
N GLY A 159 -17.59 -14.56 -5.14
CA GLY A 159 -17.33 -14.51 -6.58
C GLY A 159 -15.86 -14.65 -7.01
N PHE A 160 -14.90 -14.81 -6.09
CA PHE A 160 -13.47 -14.82 -6.45
C PHE A 160 -13.13 -15.85 -7.54
N ASP A 161 -13.55 -17.10 -7.38
CA ASP A 161 -13.17 -18.20 -8.30
C ASP A 161 -13.73 -18.01 -9.71
N GLN A 162 -14.82 -17.25 -9.85
CA GLN A 162 -15.46 -16.94 -11.12
C GLN A 162 -14.83 -15.73 -11.82
N LEU A 163 -14.21 -14.82 -11.05
CA LEU A 163 -13.79 -13.51 -11.53
C LEU A 163 -12.28 -13.39 -11.67
N ALA A 164 -11.49 -14.10 -10.85
CA ALA A 164 -10.03 -14.07 -10.95
C ALA A 164 -9.55 -14.52 -12.34
N GLY A 165 -8.63 -13.75 -12.93
CA GLY A 165 -8.10 -13.92 -14.26
C GLY A 165 -9.01 -13.42 -15.40
N THR A 166 -10.19 -12.89 -15.10
CA THR A 166 -11.18 -12.51 -16.14
C THR A 166 -11.20 -11.03 -16.50
N ASP A 167 -10.46 -10.19 -15.76
CA ASP A 167 -10.46 -8.73 -15.92
C ASP A 167 -11.84 -8.05 -15.73
N SER A 168 -12.78 -8.74 -15.07
CA SER A 168 -14.14 -8.25 -14.79
C SER A 168 -14.16 -7.05 -13.84
N THR A 169 -15.03 -6.07 -14.13
CA THR A 169 -15.33 -4.95 -13.21
C THR A 169 -16.22 -5.33 -12.03
N GLY A 170 -16.68 -6.59 -11.97
CA GLY A 170 -17.46 -7.12 -10.87
C GLY A 170 -16.65 -7.35 -9.59
N GLY A 171 -17.21 -8.16 -8.68
CA GLY A 171 -16.57 -8.52 -7.42
C GLY A 171 -17.16 -7.78 -6.22
N VAL A 172 -16.52 -7.98 -5.07
CA VAL A 172 -16.95 -7.32 -3.84
C VAL A 172 -16.57 -5.85 -3.84
N VAL A 173 -17.34 -5.04 -3.12
CA VAL A 173 -17.12 -3.61 -2.96
C VAL A 173 -17.12 -3.29 -1.47
N GLU A 174 -16.21 -2.42 -1.00
CA GLU A 174 -16.21 -1.90 0.37
C GLU A 174 -16.04 -2.98 1.45
N VAL A 175 -15.15 -3.94 1.22
CA VAL A 175 -14.77 -4.97 2.20
C VAL A 175 -13.59 -4.49 3.04
N GLU A 176 -13.73 -4.58 4.36
CA GLU A 176 -12.66 -4.27 5.32
C GLU A 176 -12.28 -5.49 6.16
N ILE A 177 -10.98 -5.79 6.22
CA ILE A 177 -10.40 -6.81 7.10
C ILE A 177 -9.49 -6.10 8.10
N VAL A 178 -9.79 -6.20 9.40
CA VAL A 178 -9.10 -5.41 10.44
C VAL A 178 -8.60 -6.29 11.58
N GLY A 179 -7.32 -6.18 11.94
CA GLY A 179 -6.74 -6.86 13.11
C GLY A 179 -6.45 -8.35 12.90
N LEU A 180 -6.43 -8.82 11.66
CA LEU A 180 -6.34 -10.25 11.34
C LEU A 180 -4.98 -10.84 11.76
N LYS A 181 -4.96 -11.73 12.74
CA LYS A 181 -3.82 -12.63 12.97
C LYS A 181 -4.17 -14.03 12.45
N LEU A 182 -3.61 -14.40 11.31
CA LEU A 182 -3.91 -15.64 10.61
C LEU A 182 -2.71 -16.58 10.54
N ASP A 183 -2.93 -17.81 11.01
CA ASP A 183 -2.03 -18.94 10.84
C ASP A 183 -2.65 -19.94 9.86
N GLY A 184 -2.07 -20.01 8.67
CA GLY A 184 -2.49 -20.90 7.61
C GLY A 184 -2.19 -22.37 7.91
N ASN A 185 -1.33 -22.68 8.89
CA ASN A 185 -0.93 -24.03 9.30
C ASN A 185 -0.51 -24.95 8.14
N HIS A 186 -0.04 -24.35 7.05
CA HIS A 186 0.11 -24.95 5.72
C HIS A 186 -1.06 -25.86 5.34
N ALA A 187 -2.28 -25.51 5.77
CA ALA A 187 -3.53 -26.24 5.54
C ALA A 187 -4.48 -25.45 4.63
N CYS A 188 -4.21 -24.17 4.36
CA CYS A 188 -4.82 -23.42 3.27
C CYS A 188 -3.82 -23.12 2.14
N SER A 189 -4.28 -23.02 0.89
CA SER A 189 -3.45 -22.49 -0.20
C SER A 189 -3.14 -21.02 0.05
N PHE A 190 -4.14 -20.19 0.33
CA PHE A 190 -3.99 -18.75 0.55
C PHE A 190 -4.50 -18.31 1.92
N GLY A 191 -3.89 -17.27 2.49
CA GLY A 191 -4.44 -16.62 3.69
C GLY A 191 -5.69 -15.81 3.34
N LEU A 192 -5.51 -14.83 2.45
CA LEU A 192 -6.57 -13.97 1.91
C LEU A 192 -6.65 -14.07 0.38
N LYS A 193 -7.86 -14.20 -0.17
CA LYS A 193 -8.17 -14.04 -1.60
C LYS A 193 -9.31 -13.04 -1.79
N LEU A 194 -9.01 -11.83 -2.25
CA LEU A 194 -10.00 -10.78 -2.44
C LEU A 194 -10.05 -10.33 -3.90
N TYR A 195 -11.24 -10.43 -4.51
CA TYR A 195 -11.52 -9.94 -5.85
C TYR A 195 -12.55 -8.82 -5.77
N GLY A 196 -12.16 -7.60 -6.11
CA GLY A 196 -13.03 -6.45 -5.95
C GLY A 196 -12.29 -5.14 -5.74
N ARG A 197 -13.05 -4.09 -5.42
CA ARG A 197 -12.55 -2.72 -5.29
C ARG A 197 -12.90 -2.10 -3.96
N LYS A 198 -12.26 -0.98 -3.62
CA LYS A 198 -12.39 -0.34 -2.30
C LYS A 198 -12.11 -1.31 -1.16
N LEU A 199 -11.10 -2.14 -1.35
CA LEU A 199 -10.68 -3.13 -0.37
C LEU A 199 -9.88 -2.43 0.71
N THR A 200 -10.14 -2.73 1.98
CA THR A 200 -9.30 -2.29 3.09
C THR A 200 -8.75 -3.49 3.83
N VAL A 201 -7.43 -3.55 4.02
CA VAL A 201 -6.80 -4.50 4.95
C VAL A 201 -5.88 -3.75 5.89
N LYS A 202 -6.14 -3.88 7.18
CA LYS A 202 -5.44 -3.13 8.22
C LYS A 202 -5.03 -4.02 9.38
N ASP A 203 -3.82 -3.81 9.90
CA ASP A 203 -3.30 -4.49 11.09
C ASP A 203 -3.33 -6.02 10.95
N ALA A 204 -2.83 -6.54 9.82
CA ALA A 204 -2.92 -7.95 9.48
C ALA A 204 -1.55 -8.65 9.58
N ASN A 205 -1.50 -9.84 10.19
CA ASN A 205 -0.35 -10.73 10.22
C ASN A 205 -0.79 -12.10 9.68
N ILE A 206 -0.29 -12.49 8.50
CA ILE A 206 -0.68 -13.71 7.79
C ILE A 206 0.55 -14.58 7.54
N TYR A 207 0.51 -15.85 7.93
CA TYR A 207 1.70 -16.71 7.83
C TYR A 207 1.37 -18.18 7.66
N TYR A 208 2.36 -18.96 7.21
CA TYR A 208 2.29 -20.41 6.99
C TYR A 208 1.20 -20.85 6.00
N CYS A 209 1.04 -20.17 4.86
CA CYS A 209 0.18 -20.66 3.77
C CYS A 209 0.93 -21.64 2.84
N LYS A 210 0.21 -22.54 2.13
CA LYS A 210 0.83 -23.46 1.15
C LYS A 210 1.23 -22.77 -0.15
N GLU A 211 0.57 -21.68 -0.50
CA GLU A 211 0.87 -20.81 -1.62
C GLU A 211 1.12 -19.41 -1.09
N ASP A 212 0.40 -18.38 -1.55
CA ASP A 212 0.67 -17.00 -1.18
C ASP A 212 -0.07 -16.60 0.10
N GLY A 213 0.49 -15.69 0.89
CA GLY A 213 -0.23 -15.17 2.06
C GLY A 213 -1.47 -14.37 1.65
N ILE A 214 -1.33 -13.48 0.67
CA ILE A 214 -2.39 -12.58 0.19
C ILE A 214 -2.47 -12.62 -1.34
N TRP A 215 -3.68 -12.70 -1.88
CA TRP A 215 -4.02 -12.42 -3.27
C TRP A 215 -5.11 -11.35 -3.31
N THR A 216 -4.80 -10.21 -3.90
CA THR A 216 -5.81 -9.20 -4.27
C THR A 216 -5.84 -9.02 -5.79
N GLU A 217 -7.03 -8.89 -6.34
CA GLU A 217 -7.23 -8.73 -7.78
C GLU A 217 -8.48 -7.93 -8.10
N TRP A 218 -8.43 -7.18 -9.19
CA TRP A 218 -9.59 -6.54 -9.77
C TRP A 218 -9.31 -6.18 -11.24
N SER A 219 -10.31 -5.63 -11.93
CA SER A 219 -10.20 -5.16 -13.31
C SER A 219 -9.06 -4.17 -13.54
N THR A 220 -8.54 -4.14 -14.76
CA THR A 220 -7.66 -3.12 -15.32
C THR A 220 -8.42 -1.92 -15.88
N ASN A 221 -9.75 -1.91 -15.79
CA ASN A 221 -10.60 -0.87 -16.36
C ASN A 221 -10.36 0.49 -15.67
N PRO A 222 -9.94 1.54 -16.40
CA PRO A 222 -9.64 2.85 -15.83
C PRO A 222 -10.87 3.70 -15.48
N ASP A 223 -12.08 3.29 -15.87
CA ASP A 223 -13.27 4.13 -15.80
C ASP A 223 -13.87 4.24 -14.39
N VAL A 224 -13.78 5.44 -13.82
CA VAL A 224 -14.59 5.91 -12.66
C VAL A 224 -15.91 6.45 -13.20
N ALA A 225 -16.99 5.66 -13.16
CA ALA A 225 -18.29 6.07 -13.72
C ALA A 225 -19.03 7.09 -12.85
N SER A 226 -18.60 7.30 -11.60
CA SER A 226 -19.25 8.16 -10.61
C SER A 226 -18.24 8.68 -9.57
N PRO A 227 -18.48 9.83 -8.92
CA PRO A 227 -17.70 10.28 -7.77
C PRO A 227 -17.63 9.28 -6.61
N ASP A 228 -18.64 8.40 -6.49
CA ASP A 228 -18.68 7.34 -5.48
C ASP A 228 -18.00 6.05 -5.96
N ASP A 229 -17.34 6.08 -7.13
CA ASP A 229 -16.83 4.92 -7.84
C ASP A 229 -15.31 4.72 -7.70
N ALA A 230 -14.71 5.38 -6.70
CA ALA A 230 -13.32 5.13 -6.31
C ALA A 230 -13.07 3.62 -6.24
N MET A 231 -11.96 3.15 -6.78
CA MET A 231 -11.67 1.72 -6.92
C MET A 231 -10.50 1.27 -6.06
N GLU A 232 -9.72 2.24 -5.60
CA GLU A 232 -8.48 2.09 -4.88
C GLU A 232 -8.66 1.28 -3.59
N GLY A 233 -7.72 0.39 -3.32
CA GLY A 233 -7.61 -0.28 -2.03
C GLY A 233 -6.74 0.52 -1.05
N ILE A 234 -6.95 0.28 0.24
CA ILE A 234 -6.15 0.84 1.33
C ILE A 234 -5.58 -0.31 2.16
N PHE A 235 -4.26 -0.42 2.17
CA PHE A 235 -3.55 -1.51 2.81
C PHE A 235 -2.52 -0.95 3.79
N SER A 236 -2.63 -1.30 5.07
CA SER A 236 -1.79 -0.69 6.11
C SER A 236 -1.40 -1.65 7.23
N ASN A 237 -0.15 -1.56 7.70
CA ASN A 237 0.38 -2.37 8.80
C ASN A 237 0.16 -3.88 8.57
N ILE A 238 0.66 -4.37 7.43
CA ILE A 238 0.48 -5.77 7.01
C ILE A 238 1.82 -6.51 7.12
N ARG A 239 1.78 -7.71 7.72
CA ARG A 239 2.87 -8.68 7.70
C ARG A 239 2.42 -9.94 6.97
N SER A 240 3.21 -10.39 6.00
CA SER A 240 2.99 -11.68 5.34
C SER A 240 4.29 -12.48 5.25
N CYS A 241 4.35 -13.63 5.90
CA CYS A 241 5.61 -14.35 6.08
C CYS A 241 5.52 -15.88 6.16
N PHE A 242 6.66 -16.53 5.91
CA PHE A 242 6.80 -17.99 5.97
C PHE A 242 5.80 -18.75 5.10
N ASN A 243 5.38 -18.14 3.99
CA ASN A 243 4.50 -18.78 3.03
C ASN A 243 5.33 -19.58 2.02
N ASN A 244 4.80 -20.71 1.56
CA ASN A 244 5.45 -21.56 0.56
C ASN A 244 5.39 -20.97 -0.87
N GLY A 245 4.61 -19.91 -1.06
CA GLY A 245 4.58 -19.07 -2.26
C GLY A 245 5.12 -17.66 -1.94
N ARG A 246 4.33 -16.64 -2.28
CA ARG A 246 4.66 -15.22 -2.12
C ARG A 246 4.10 -14.65 -0.81
N GLY A 247 4.67 -13.53 -0.37
CA GLY A 247 4.04 -12.76 0.71
C GLY A 247 2.70 -12.19 0.23
N TRP A 248 2.70 -11.49 -0.91
CA TRP A 248 1.51 -10.92 -1.51
C TRP A 248 1.58 -10.90 -3.04
N ARG A 249 0.55 -11.45 -3.68
CA ARG A 249 0.19 -11.32 -5.09
C ARG A 249 -0.85 -10.22 -5.29
N MET A 250 -0.47 -9.12 -5.93
CA MET A 250 -1.34 -7.98 -6.20
C MET A 250 -1.56 -7.81 -7.71
N LEU A 251 -2.80 -8.05 -8.14
CA LEU A 251 -3.31 -7.82 -9.50
C LEU A 251 -4.43 -6.76 -9.50
N GLY A 252 -4.59 -6.04 -8.39
CA GLY A 252 -5.58 -5.00 -8.22
C GLY A 252 -6.08 -4.92 -6.77
N PRO A 253 -7.00 -3.98 -6.50
CA PRO A 253 -7.42 -2.91 -7.41
C PRO A 253 -6.29 -1.92 -7.73
N HIS A 254 -6.34 -1.30 -8.91
CA HIS A 254 -5.31 -0.33 -9.30
C HIS A 254 -5.43 0.97 -8.47
N ASP A 255 -4.36 1.76 -8.51
CA ASP A 255 -4.16 3.01 -7.77
C ASP A 255 -4.30 2.88 -6.25
N SER A 256 -4.09 1.68 -5.73
CA SER A 256 -4.17 1.40 -4.30
C SER A 256 -3.02 2.01 -3.49
N TYR A 257 -3.29 2.26 -2.21
CA TYR A 257 -2.35 2.82 -1.24
C TYR A 257 -1.83 1.76 -0.27
N LEU A 258 -0.52 1.63 -0.17
CA LEU A 258 0.18 0.67 0.69
C LEU A 258 1.07 1.40 1.70
N THR A 259 0.94 1.08 2.99
CA THR A 259 1.72 1.71 4.06
C THR A 259 2.14 0.70 5.12
N ASP A 260 3.40 0.78 5.57
CA ASP A 260 3.92 -0.05 6.66
C ASP A 260 3.76 -1.55 6.40
N ILE A 261 4.34 -2.03 5.30
CA ILE A 261 4.20 -3.41 4.83
C ILE A 261 5.51 -4.18 5.06
N LEU A 262 5.42 -5.36 5.67
CA LEU A 262 6.57 -6.22 5.98
C LEU A 262 6.37 -7.64 5.40
N LEU A 263 7.22 -8.05 4.46
CA LEU A 263 7.04 -9.29 3.70
C LEU A 263 8.31 -10.13 3.74
N TYR A 264 8.30 -11.24 4.48
CA TYR A 264 9.57 -11.90 4.77
C TYR A 264 9.53 -13.42 4.86
N CYS A 265 10.67 -14.04 4.57
CA CYS A 265 10.84 -15.49 4.61
C CYS A 265 9.79 -16.24 3.77
N ASN A 266 9.29 -15.64 2.69
CA ASN A 266 8.42 -16.32 1.74
C ASN A 266 9.30 -17.08 0.73
N ARG A 267 8.87 -18.26 0.30
CA ARG A 267 9.67 -19.13 -0.58
C ARG A 267 9.91 -18.54 -1.97
N LEU A 268 9.01 -17.68 -2.44
CA LEU A 268 9.13 -16.96 -3.72
C LEU A 268 9.43 -15.48 -3.45
N VAL A 269 8.58 -14.57 -3.92
CA VAL A 269 8.74 -13.12 -3.79
C VAL A 269 8.05 -12.60 -2.52
N GLY A 270 8.58 -11.55 -1.89
CA GLY A 270 7.88 -10.80 -0.84
C GLY A 270 6.60 -10.16 -1.38
N PHE A 271 6.75 -9.16 -2.25
CA PHE A 271 5.65 -8.46 -2.93
C PHE A 271 5.71 -8.65 -4.45
N ALA A 272 4.64 -9.16 -5.06
CA ALA A 272 4.52 -9.25 -6.51
C ALA A 272 3.35 -8.41 -7.01
N CYS A 273 3.69 -7.31 -7.69
CA CYS A 273 2.77 -6.38 -8.33
C CYS A 273 2.71 -6.71 -9.82
N TRP A 274 1.57 -7.21 -10.28
CA TRP A 274 1.35 -7.56 -11.68
C TRP A 274 0.36 -6.61 -12.34
N ARG A 275 0.22 -6.76 -13.66
CA ARG A 275 -0.74 -6.03 -14.50
C ARG A 275 -2.12 -5.96 -13.81
N GLY A 276 -2.66 -4.76 -13.65
CA GLY A 276 -3.88 -4.46 -12.89
C GLY A 276 -3.65 -4.02 -11.44
N GLY A 277 -2.46 -4.25 -10.89
CA GLY A 277 -2.10 -3.96 -9.51
C GLY A 277 -1.36 -2.65 -9.28
N VAL A 278 -1.47 -1.66 -10.18
CA VAL A 278 -0.79 -0.36 -10.03
C VAL A 278 -1.03 0.18 -8.63
N CYS A 279 0.03 0.61 -7.95
CA CYS A 279 -0.10 1.04 -6.57
C CYS A 279 0.98 2.04 -6.15
N GLN A 280 0.68 2.73 -5.05
CA GLN A 280 1.54 3.70 -4.41
C GLN A 280 1.85 3.19 -3.00
N GLY A 281 3.12 3.16 -2.63
CA GLY A 281 3.56 2.53 -1.40
C GLY A 281 4.62 3.32 -0.65
N THR A 282 4.55 3.30 0.67
CA THR A 282 5.61 3.84 1.53
C THR A 282 5.86 2.96 2.76
N ASN A 283 7.09 2.98 3.27
CA ASN A 283 7.54 2.17 4.39
C ASN A 283 7.36 0.66 4.11
N LEU A 284 7.94 0.18 3.02
CA LEU A 284 7.85 -1.22 2.63
C LEU A 284 9.16 -1.93 2.93
N HIS A 285 9.11 -3.11 3.54
CA HIS A 285 10.30 -3.90 3.79
C HIS A 285 10.07 -5.36 3.41
N ALA A 286 10.95 -5.90 2.56
CA ALA A 286 10.97 -7.30 2.21
C ALA A 286 12.33 -7.95 2.50
N TYR A 287 12.36 -9.06 3.24
CA TYR A 287 13.63 -9.73 3.59
C TYR A 287 13.54 -11.25 3.65
N GLY A 288 14.65 -11.95 3.40
CA GLY A 288 14.73 -13.41 3.46
C GLY A 288 13.83 -14.14 2.46
N ASN A 289 13.31 -13.46 1.44
CA ASN A 289 12.47 -14.07 0.41
C ASN A 289 13.34 -14.84 -0.59
N GLY A 290 12.78 -15.90 -1.17
CA GLY A 290 13.51 -16.79 -2.06
C GLY A 290 13.92 -16.12 -3.36
N GLU A 291 12.98 -15.49 -4.08
CA GLU A 291 13.19 -14.96 -5.44
C GLU A 291 13.53 -13.46 -5.49
N ALA A 292 12.71 -12.65 -4.83
CA ALA A 292 12.93 -11.22 -4.76
C ALA A 292 12.19 -10.60 -3.59
N GLY A 293 12.57 -9.39 -3.21
CA GLY A 293 11.85 -8.63 -2.21
C GLY A 293 10.60 -8.06 -2.83
N PHE A 294 10.79 -7.39 -3.98
CA PHE A 294 9.73 -6.77 -4.77
C PHE A 294 9.86 -7.18 -6.24
N TYR A 295 8.75 -7.58 -6.84
CA TYR A 295 8.61 -7.87 -8.26
C TYR A 295 7.54 -6.93 -8.83
N ILE A 296 7.91 -6.10 -9.80
CA ILE A 296 7.06 -5.02 -10.32
C ILE A 296 6.87 -5.16 -11.83
N ASP A 297 5.70 -5.63 -12.23
CA ASP A 297 5.21 -5.78 -13.62
C ASP A 297 3.87 -5.02 -13.83
N ALA A 298 3.65 -3.95 -13.03
CA ALA A 298 2.54 -3.01 -13.19
C ALA A 298 3.06 -1.59 -13.46
N ASN A 299 2.62 -0.99 -14.57
CA ASN A 299 3.06 0.35 -15.00
C ASN A 299 2.63 1.43 -14.01
N GLY A 300 3.46 2.45 -13.82
CA GLY A 300 3.12 3.58 -12.95
C GLY A 300 3.21 3.29 -11.44
N THR A 301 3.74 2.11 -11.06
CA THR A 301 3.92 1.77 -9.64
C THR A 301 4.94 2.70 -8.98
N THR A 302 4.62 3.24 -7.81
CA THR A 302 5.49 4.17 -7.09
C THR A 302 5.74 3.71 -5.67
N PHE A 303 6.99 3.43 -5.31
CA PHE A 303 7.36 3.08 -3.94
C PHE A 303 8.43 4.00 -3.37
N SER A 304 8.27 4.35 -2.10
CA SER A 304 9.21 5.19 -1.36
C SER A 304 9.54 4.58 0.00
N ASN A 305 10.71 4.92 0.53
CA ASN A 305 11.20 4.34 1.79
C ASN A 305 11.11 2.81 1.80
N ILE A 306 11.61 2.17 0.73
CA ILE A 306 11.65 0.71 0.63
C ILE A 306 12.96 0.15 1.14
N ILE A 307 12.91 -1.03 1.76
CA ILE A 307 14.08 -1.81 2.16
C ILE A 307 13.94 -3.22 1.57
N SER A 308 14.98 -3.71 0.90
CA SER A 308 15.01 -5.07 0.39
C SER A 308 16.29 -5.82 0.75
N GLU A 309 16.11 -7.02 1.34
CA GLU A 309 17.12 -7.95 1.85
C GLU A 309 16.83 -9.39 1.40
N SER A 310 16.82 -9.63 0.11
CA SER A 310 16.49 -10.94 -0.48
C SER A 310 17.70 -11.84 -0.54
N ASN A 311 18.02 -12.44 0.61
CA ASN A 311 19.13 -13.36 0.84
C ASN A 311 18.66 -14.80 1.14
N GLY A 312 17.54 -15.24 0.57
CA GLY A 312 17.06 -16.62 0.74
C GLY A 312 18.05 -17.66 0.19
N ASN A 313 17.64 -18.91 0.01
CA ASN A 313 18.50 -19.95 -0.58
C ASN A 313 18.10 -20.32 -2.02
N SER A 314 17.88 -19.32 -2.88
CA SER A 314 17.49 -19.50 -4.30
C SER A 314 18.53 -18.90 -5.26
N THR A 315 18.43 -19.19 -6.55
CA THR A 315 19.39 -18.71 -7.58
C THR A 315 19.06 -17.34 -8.16
N HIS A 316 17.81 -16.87 -8.05
CA HIS A 316 17.40 -15.54 -8.49
C HIS A 316 17.01 -14.78 -7.23
N GLN A 317 17.83 -13.86 -6.76
CA GLN A 317 17.65 -13.26 -5.42
C GLN A 317 17.89 -11.76 -5.47
N SER A 318 17.13 -11.10 -6.33
CA SER A 318 17.29 -9.67 -6.55
C SER A 318 16.46 -8.89 -5.51
N GLY A 319 16.97 -7.76 -5.02
CA GLY A 319 16.23 -6.95 -4.05
C GLY A 319 14.93 -6.44 -4.63
N VAL A 320 15.00 -5.84 -5.82
CA VAL A 320 13.84 -5.47 -6.62
C VAL A 320 14.04 -5.91 -8.07
N ILE A 321 12.98 -6.42 -8.69
CA ILE A 321 12.89 -6.68 -10.12
C ILE A 321 11.86 -5.73 -10.73
N VAL A 322 12.27 -4.93 -11.71
CA VAL A 322 11.43 -3.95 -12.42
C VAL A 322 11.27 -4.37 -13.87
N LEU A 323 10.04 -4.73 -14.25
CA LEU A 323 9.67 -5.16 -15.60
C LEU A 323 8.69 -4.20 -16.30
N ALA A 324 8.10 -3.29 -15.54
CA ALA A 324 7.08 -2.34 -15.99
C ALA A 324 7.65 -0.97 -16.36
N HIS A 325 6.82 -0.17 -17.04
CA HIS A 325 7.12 1.22 -17.40
C HIS A 325 6.73 2.19 -16.28
N ASP A 326 7.34 3.38 -16.32
CA ASP A 326 6.97 4.52 -15.47
C ASP A 326 7.00 4.21 -13.97
N VAL A 327 7.92 3.33 -13.55
CA VAL A 327 8.08 2.92 -12.15
C VAL A 327 8.96 3.92 -11.41
N TYR A 328 8.53 4.37 -10.24
CA TYR A 328 9.34 5.17 -9.32
C TYR A 328 9.71 4.36 -8.08
N LEU A 329 11.00 4.26 -7.76
CA LEU A 329 11.48 3.62 -6.53
C LEU A 329 12.44 4.53 -5.76
N ASP A 330 12.28 4.61 -4.45
CA ASP A 330 13.22 5.26 -3.52
C ASP A 330 13.46 4.39 -2.27
N GLY A 331 14.69 3.94 -2.04
CA GLY A 331 14.98 3.07 -0.90
C GLY A 331 16.42 2.55 -0.73
N VAL A 332 16.54 1.44 0.01
CA VAL A 332 17.78 0.72 0.32
C VAL A 332 17.67 -0.73 -0.13
N PHE A 333 18.67 -1.17 -0.90
CA PHE A 333 18.70 -2.49 -1.52
C PHE A 333 19.99 -3.21 -1.11
N HIS A 334 19.92 -4.01 -0.05
CA HIS A 334 21.13 -4.54 0.58
C HIS A 334 21.12 -6.03 0.87
N HIS A 335 22.32 -6.62 0.86
CA HIS A 335 22.55 -8.04 1.11
C HIS A 335 21.74 -8.99 0.20
N ASN A 336 21.44 -8.59 -1.04
CA ASN A 336 20.69 -9.45 -1.95
C ASN A 336 21.60 -10.52 -2.57
N GLY A 337 21.07 -11.74 -2.74
CA GLY A 337 21.82 -12.88 -3.27
C GLY A 337 22.22 -12.74 -4.75
N ARG A 338 21.67 -11.74 -5.46
CA ARG A 338 22.04 -11.41 -6.84
C ARG A 338 22.26 -9.92 -7.04
N TYR A 339 21.21 -9.20 -7.42
CA TYR A 339 21.27 -7.76 -7.65
C TYR A 339 20.58 -6.97 -6.53
N GLY A 340 21.03 -5.75 -6.26
CA GLY A 340 20.21 -4.82 -5.48
C GLY A 340 18.92 -4.48 -6.24
N ILE A 341 19.10 -4.06 -7.50
CA ILE A 341 18.03 -3.72 -8.45
C ILE A 341 18.28 -4.47 -9.76
N GLU A 342 17.26 -5.16 -10.27
CA GLU A 342 17.25 -5.82 -11.59
C GLU A 342 16.27 -5.10 -12.51
N MET A 343 16.78 -4.58 -13.63
CA MET A 343 16.00 -3.88 -14.65
C MET A 343 15.79 -4.77 -15.87
N GLY A 344 14.52 -5.03 -16.17
CA GLY A 344 14.05 -5.73 -17.35
C GLY A 344 14.31 -7.23 -17.34
N SER A 345 13.95 -7.85 -18.46
CA SER A 345 14.23 -9.25 -18.76
C SER A 345 14.43 -9.42 -20.26
N VAL A 346 14.71 -10.65 -20.70
CA VAL A 346 14.76 -10.98 -22.14
C VAL A 346 13.43 -10.70 -22.86
N GLU A 347 12.31 -10.68 -22.13
CA GLU A 347 10.96 -10.45 -22.68
C GLU A 347 10.38 -9.07 -22.33
N ARG A 348 11.02 -8.33 -21.42
CA ARG A 348 10.49 -7.07 -20.85
C ARG A 348 11.54 -5.97 -20.88
N SER A 349 11.19 -4.84 -21.47
CA SER A 349 12.08 -3.67 -21.62
C SER A 349 11.46 -2.46 -20.90
N PRO A 350 11.65 -2.31 -19.58
CA PRO A 350 11.11 -1.18 -18.83
C PRO A 350 11.65 0.16 -19.34
N ALA A 351 10.81 1.18 -19.31
CA ALA A 351 11.15 2.53 -19.76
C ALA A 351 10.46 3.59 -18.92
N GLY A 352 11.03 4.80 -18.86
CA GLY A 352 10.48 5.89 -18.04
C GLY A 352 10.62 5.66 -16.54
N CYS A 353 11.40 4.67 -16.11
CA CYS A 353 11.56 4.37 -14.70
C CYS A 353 12.52 5.37 -14.05
N TYR A 354 12.27 5.70 -12.78
CA TYR A 354 13.16 6.52 -11.98
C TYR A 354 13.47 5.80 -10.66
N ILE A 355 14.71 5.36 -10.52
CA ILE A 355 15.20 4.59 -9.39
C ILE A 355 16.21 5.43 -8.60
N ARG A 356 15.90 5.66 -7.33
CA ARG A 356 16.76 6.36 -6.38
C ARG A 356 17.05 5.45 -5.20
N GLY A 357 18.27 5.53 -4.65
CA GLY A 357 18.53 4.86 -3.39
C GLY A 357 19.97 4.48 -3.13
N LYS A 358 20.13 3.63 -2.11
CA LYS A 358 21.41 3.02 -1.74
C LYS A 358 21.40 1.55 -2.08
N THR A 359 22.45 1.03 -2.70
CA THR A 359 22.68 -0.42 -2.81
C THR A 359 23.84 -0.79 -1.89
N LEU A 360 23.77 -1.95 -1.22
CA LEU A 360 24.82 -2.39 -0.30
C LEU A 360 25.04 -3.91 -0.36
N ASP A 361 26.28 -4.34 -0.54
CA ASP A 361 26.71 -5.73 -0.29
C ASP A 361 25.90 -6.84 -1.02
N ASN A 362 25.38 -6.52 -2.20
CA ASN A 362 24.74 -7.49 -3.11
C ASN A 362 25.78 -8.39 -3.80
N GLN A 363 25.49 -9.69 -3.98
CA GLN A 363 26.50 -10.68 -4.41
C GLN A 363 27.01 -10.49 -5.85
N GLU A 364 26.16 -10.15 -6.82
CA GLU A 364 26.58 -9.94 -8.22
C GLU A 364 26.83 -8.46 -8.55
N ALA A 365 25.85 -7.59 -8.30
CA ALA A 365 25.93 -6.15 -8.59
C ALA A 365 24.91 -5.35 -7.78
N GLY A 366 25.14 -4.05 -7.60
CA GLY A 366 24.08 -3.19 -7.04
C GLY A 366 22.95 -2.93 -8.04
N LEU A 367 23.29 -2.86 -9.34
CA LEU A 367 22.35 -2.67 -10.45
C LEU A 367 22.65 -3.69 -11.56
N GLY A 368 21.64 -4.48 -11.93
CA GLY A 368 21.67 -5.40 -13.07
C GLY A 368 20.77 -4.89 -14.19
N LEU A 369 21.36 -4.62 -15.35
CA LEU A 369 20.70 -4.10 -16.55
C LEU A 369 20.58 -5.21 -17.58
N ILE A 370 19.44 -5.92 -17.58
CA ILE A 370 19.16 -6.97 -18.55
C ILE A 370 18.56 -6.35 -19.82
N ASN A 371 17.62 -5.43 -19.66
CA ASN A 371 16.96 -4.73 -20.74
C ASN A 371 16.31 -3.42 -20.22
N GLY A 372 15.89 -2.54 -21.12
CA GLY A 372 15.25 -1.27 -20.80
C GLY A 372 15.86 -0.08 -21.54
N SER A 373 15.14 1.04 -21.54
CA SER A 373 15.65 2.29 -22.11
C SER A 373 14.98 3.52 -21.50
N ILE A 374 15.65 4.67 -21.55
CA ILE A 374 15.11 5.96 -21.10
C ILE A 374 14.77 5.92 -19.60
N ASN A 375 15.63 5.29 -18.81
CA ASN A 375 15.50 5.17 -17.37
C ASN A 375 16.41 6.18 -16.67
N ARG A 376 16.05 6.57 -15.44
CA ARG A 376 16.86 7.43 -14.57
C ARG A 376 17.32 6.68 -13.33
N TYR A 377 18.61 6.76 -13.03
CA TYR A 377 19.21 6.13 -11.86
C TYR A 377 19.94 7.16 -10.98
N GLU A 378 19.60 7.25 -9.69
CA GLU A 378 20.31 8.06 -8.70
C GLU A 378 20.75 7.14 -7.55
N LEU A 379 21.93 6.52 -7.68
CA LEU A 379 22.32 5.39 -6.85
C LEU A 379 23.62 5.64 -6.09
N HIS A 380 23.58 5.41 -4.79
CA HIS A 380 24.76 5.29 -3.94
C HIS A 380 25.10 3.81 -3.72
N MET A 381 26.10 3.32 -4.42
CA MET A 381 26.55 1.93 -4.36
C MET A 381 27.63 1.78 -3.28
N TRP A 382 27.25 1.23 -2.14
CA TRP A 382 28.14 0.98 -1.02
C TRP A 382 28.61 -0.46 -1.06
N GLU A 383 29.91 -0.72 -1.08
CA GLU A 383 30.50 -2.08 -1.14
C GLU A 383 30.20 -2.95 -2.37
N ASN A 384 29.16 -2.62 -3.15
CA ASN A 384 28.95 -3.13 -4.48
C ASN A 384 29.90 -2.46 -5.46
N THR A 385 30.81 -3.21 -6.09
CA THR A 385 31.81 -2.66 -7.02
C THR A 385 31.35 -2.56 -8.47
N THR A 386 30.19 -3.13 -8.80
CA THR A 386 29.82 -3.46 -10.18
C THR A 386 28.38 -3.06 -10.51
N ILE A 387 28.21 -2.62 -11.76
CA ILE A 387 26.95 -2.65 -12.49
C ILE A 387 27.08 -3.81 -13.49
N SER A 388 26.06 -4.66 -13.57
CA SER A 388 26.00 -5.75 -14.55
C SER A 388 25.20 -5.27 -15.77
N GLY A 389 25.69 -5.52 -16.99
CA GLY A 389 25.07 -5.07 -18.23
C GLY A 389 25.50 -3.67 -18.69
N THR A 390 24.75 -3.08 -19.61
CA THR A 390 25.10 -1.82 -20.29
C THR A 390 23.96 -0.81 -20.16
N LEU A 391 24.28 0.43 -19.78
CA LEU A 391 23.32 1.54 -19.80
C LEU A 391 22.94 1.90 -21.25
N ASN A 392 21.64 2.13 -21.47
CA ASN A 392 21.16 2.63 -22.75
C ASN A 392 21.69 4.06 -22.99
N ALA A 393 21.90 4.44 -24.25
CA ALA A 393 22.37 5.79 -24.60
C ALA A 393 21.40 6.91 -24.14
N ASN A 394 20.12 6.59 -23.95
CA ASN A 394 19.10 7.52 -23.49
C ASN A 394 18.85 7.47 -21.97
N ASP A 395 19.52 6.57 -21.24
CA ASP A 395 19.40 6.54 -19.79
C ASP A 395 20.11 7.74 -19.17
N LYS A 396 19.57 8.25 -18.07
CA LYS A 396 20.18 9.28 -17.24
C LYS A 396 20.66 8.65 -15.94
N TYR A 397 21.83 9.03 -15.47
CA TYR A 397 22.38 8.38 -14.29
C TYR A 397 23.27 9.33 -13.48
N ASP A 398 23.16 9.24 -12.16
CA ASP A 398 24.10 9.78 -11.18
C ASP A 398 24.42 8.63 -10.22
N ILE A 399 25.56 7.97 -10.47
CA ILE A 399 25.93 6.75 -9.73
C ILE A 399 27.27 6.98 -9.05
N TYR A 400 27.26 6.79 -7.73
CA TYR A 400 28.43 6.91 -6.88
C TYR A 400 28.79 5.58 -6.23
N ASN A 401 30.02 5.09 -6.46
CA ASN A 401 30.53 3.85 -5.87
C ASN A 401 31.54 4.16 -4.76
N THR A 402 31.18 3.89 -3.51
CA THR A 402 32.02 4.27 -2.37
C THR A 402 33.24 3.36 -2.18
N LYS A 403 33.15 2.08 -2.58
CA LYS A 403 34.21 1.08 -2.29
C LYS A 403 35.49 1.33 -3.07
N ASN A 404 35.37 1.82 -4.29
CA ASN A 404 36.51 2.17 -5.14
C ASN A 404 36.60 3.69 -5.39
N GLY A 405 35.74 4.49 -4.76
CA GLY A 405 35.65 5.94 -4.96
C GLY A 405 35.24 6.35 -6.37
N LYS A 406 34.80 5.41 -7.22
CA LYS A 406 34.48 5.70 -8.62
C LYS A 406 33.14 6.40 -8.78
N ARG A 407 33.04 7.22 -9.81
CA ARG A 407 31.85 8.01 -10.13
C ARG A 407 31.39 7.77 -11.56
N SER A 408 30.15 8.13 -11.86
CA SER A 408 29.65 8.15 -13.23
C SER A 408 30.12 9.35 -14.04
N GLN A 409 30.56 10.41 -13.36
CA GLN A 409 31.18 11.61 -13.92
C GLN A 409 32.34 12.08 -13.02
N ASN A 410 33.39 12.62 -13.62
CA ASN A 410 34.53 13.16 -12.88
C ASN A 410 35.21 14.27 -13.67
N SER A 411 35.93 15.13 -12.96
CA SER A 411 36.70 16.21 -13.56
C SER A 411 37.98 16.45 -12.77
N GLY A 412 38.92 17.14 -13.40
CA GLY A 412 40.17 17.54 -12.76
C GLY A 412 41.03 18.41 -13.65
N THR A 413 42.24 18.67 -13.18
CA THR A 413 43.30 19.34 -13.94
C THR A 413 44.47 18.37 -14.10
N ALA A 414 45.06 18.33 -15.29
CA ALA A 414 46.26 17.56 -15.58
C ALA A 414 47.37 18.47 -16.10
N ILE A 415 48.62 18.05 -15.92
CA ILE A 415 49.80 18.80 -16.39
C ILE A 415 50.43 18.05 -17.56
N ILE A 416 50.59 18.73 -18.68
CA ILE A 416 51.49 18.32 -19.77
C ILE A 416 52.84 18.97 -19.45
N TYR A 417 53.85 18.16 -19.15
CA TYR A 417 55.17 18.66 -18.77
C TYR A 417 55.92 19.26 -19.96
N ALA A 418 56.82 20.20 -19.69
CA ALA A 418 57.67 20.81 -20.72
C ALA A 418 58.38 19.75 -21.57
N GLY A 419 58.28 19.88 -22.90
CA GLY A 419 58.84 18.93 -23.88
C GLY A 419 57.93 17.77 -24.26
N GLU A 420 56.79 17.59 -23.58
CA GLU A 420 55.82 16.54 -23.87
C GLU A 420 54.67 17.01 -24.76
N THR A 421 54.04 16.08 -25.46
CA THR A 421 52.84 16.33 -26.30
C THR A 421 51.56 15.74 -25.71
N ASN A 422 51.66 15.02 -24.59
CA ASN A 422 50.54 14.28 -24.05
C ASN A 422 50.61 14.10 -22.53
N VAL A 423 49.45 13.85 -21.94
CA VAL A 423 49.32 13.39 -20.56
C VAL A 423 48.26 12.29 -20.49
N THR A 424 48.52 11.25 -19.70
CA THR A 424 47.55 10.19 -19.41
C THR A 424 47.00 10.39 -18.00
N VAL A 425 45.68 10.49 -17.87
CA VAL A 425 44.99 10.84 -16.64
C VAL A 425 44.12 9.68 -16.18
N ALA A 426 44.27 9.26 -14.93
CA ALA A 426 43.37 8.30 -14.31
C ALA A 426 42.01 8.96 -14.00
N HIS A 427 40.96 8.61 -14.73
CA HIS A 427 39.66 9.31 -14.63
C HIS A 427 38.79 8.82 -13.46
N SER A 428 39.10 7.67 -12.86
CA SER A 428 38.35 7.10 -11.71
C SER A 428 36.84 6.95 -11.97
N LEU A 429 36.46 6.65 -13.21
CA LEU A 429 35.06 6.40 -13.57
C LEU A 429 34.73 4.91 -13.49
N ILE A 430 33.44 4.61 -13.30
CA ILE A 430 32.92 3.24 -13.23
C ILE A 430 33.15 2.48 -14.55
N TRP A 431 33.09 3.18 -15.69
CA TRP A 431 33.32 2.65 -17.04
C TRP A 431 34.17 3.58 -17.92
N ILE A 432 34.46 3.13 -19.14
CA ILE A 432 35.11 3.93 -20.19
C ILE A 432 34.24 5.16 -20.50
N PRO A 433 34.76 6.40 -20.44
CA PRO A 433 33.96 7.59 -20.71
C PRO A 433 33.54 7.70 -22.18
N LYS A 434 32.23 7.90 -22.42
CA LYS A 434 31.68 8.22 -23.75
C LYS A 434 31.82 9.69 -24.10
N ILE A 435 31.79 10.56 -23.10
CA ILE A 435 31.98 12.00 -23.26
C ILE A 435 33.26 12.39 -22.52
N VAL A 436 34.16 13.08 -23.21
CA VAL A 436 35.31 13.72 -22.57
C VAL A 436 35.48 15.10 -23.18
N VAL A 437 35.49 16.12 -22.33
CA VAL A 437 35.73 17.52 -22.69
C VAL A 437 37.08 17.92 -22.10
N VAL A 438 37.91 18.57 -22.90
CA VAL A 438 39.21 19.08 -22.50
C VAL A 438 39.24 20.58 -22.80
N THR A 439 39.74 21.35 -21.83
CA THR A 439 39.88 22.80 -21.95
C THR A 439 41.32 23.19 -21.63
N GLY A 440 42.05 23.68 -22.63
CA GLY A 440 43.37 24.27 -22.42
C GLY A 440 43.29 25.60 -21.67
N LYS A 441 44.28 25.88 -20.81
CA LYS A 441 44.38 27.15 -20.08
C LYS A 441 45.30 28.17 -20.74
N ASP A 442 45.98 27.79 -21.81
CA ASP A 442 46.98 28.61 -22.48
C ASP A 442 46.99 28.37 -24.00
N SER A 443 47.79 29.14 -24.73
CA SER A 443 47.85 29.08 -26.19
C SER A 443 48.42 27.76 -26.73
N GLU A 444 49.31 27.09 -26.01
CA GLU A 444 49.89 25.80 -26.42
C GLU A 444 48.91 24.63 -26.17
N THR A 445 48.01 24.77 -25.19
CA THR A 445 46.95 23.79 -24.88
C THR A 445 45.59 24.12 -25.50
N ALA A 446 45.45 25.24 -26.20
CA ALA A 446 44.17 25.71 -26.76
C ALA A 446 43.46 24.68 -27.67
N ASN A 447 44.23 23.79 -28.31
CA ASN A 447 43.72 22.73 -29.18
C ASN A 447 43.91 21.33 -28.59
N ALA A 448 43.98 21.20 -27.25
CA ALA A 448 44.09 19.90 -26.60
C ALA A 448 42.86 19.03 -26.90
N TYR A 449 43.09 17.73 -27.15
CA TYR A 449 42.02 16.77 -27.43
C TYR A 449 42.34 15.38 -26.88
N VAL A 450 41.32 14.52 -26.80
CA VAL A 450 41.47 13.15 -26.28
C VAL A 450 41.76 12.19 -27.41
N SER A 451 42.91 11.51 -27.37
CA SER A 451 43.32 10.55 -28.40
C SER A 451 42.92 9.11 -28.09
N ALA A 452 42.87 8.76 -26.80
CA ALA A 452 42.55 7.41 -26.35
C ALA A 452 41.79 7.44 -25.02
N ARG A 453 40.99 6.40 -24.80
CA ARG A 453 40.20 6.17 -23.58
C ARG A 453 40.19 4.67 -23.32
N ASN A 454 40.30 4.28 -22.06
CA ASN A 454 40.09 2.91 -21.63
C ASN A 454 39.33 2.90 -20.29
N GLU A 455 39.29 1.76 -19.60
CA GLU A 455 38.50 1.59 -18.36
C GLU A 455 39.00 2.41 -17.17
N THR A 456 40.22 2.92 -17.23
CA THR A 456 40.88 3.59 -16.11
C THR A 456 41.52 4.93 -16.47
N HIS A 457 41.85 5.16 -17.74
CA HIS A 457 42.60 6.33 -18.19
C HIS A 457 42.03 6.99 -19.46
N ILE A 458 42.22 8.31 -19.54
CA ILE A 458 42.10 9.10 -20.77
C ILE A 458 43.50 9.63 -21.15
N THR A 459 43.79 9.71 -22.44
CA THR A 459 45.03 10.33 -22.95
C THR A 459 44.67 11.63 -23.65
N ILE A 460 45.17 12.75 -23.11
CA ILE A 460 45.01 14.10 -23.64
C ILE A 460 46.27 14.46 -24.40
N ILE A 461 46.14 14.98 -25.62
CA ILE A 461 47.26 15.33 -26.49
C ILE A 461 47.12 16.75 -27.03
N VAL A 462 48.27 17.38 -27.29
CA VAL A 462 48.43 18.65 -27.99
C VAL A 462 49.25 18.45 -29.27
N LEU A 463 49.17 19.40 -30.20
CA LEU A 463 49.76 19.26 -31.54
C LEU A 463 51.29 19.37 -31.58
N ALA A 464 51.90 20.00 -30.57
CA ALA A 464 53.34 20.21 -30.49
C ALA A 464 53.81 20.11 -29.02
N PRO A 465 55.10 19.78 -28.78
CA PRO A 465 55.65 19.79 -27.44
C PRO A 465 55.47 21.15 -26.75
N VAL A 466 54.98 21.15 -25.51
CA VAL A 466 54.78 22.39 -24.76
C VAL A 466 56.11 22.97 -24.25
N THR A 467 56.27 24.29 -24.27
CA THR A 467 57.52 24.96 -23.89
C THR A 467 57.70 25.14 -22.38
N ALA A 468 56.64 24.98 -21.60
CA ALA A 468 56.62 24.97 -20.15
C ALA A 468 55.56 23.98 -19.66
N ASP A 469 55.52 23.66 -18.37
CA ASP A 469 54.45 22.86 -17.80
C ASP A 469 53.10 23.57 -18.03
N ARG A 470 52.18 22.89 -18.72
CA ARG A 470 50.87 23.43 -19.06
C ARG A 470 49.75 22.64 -18.41
N GLU A 471 48.79 23.36 -17.87
CA GLU A 471 47.60 22.78 -17.29
C GLU A 471 46.48 22.63 -18.34
N VAL A 472 45.81 21.49 -18.30
CA VAL A 472 44.56 21.24 -19.03
C VAL A 472 43.48 20.80 -18.04
N ASP A 473 42.33 21.45 -18.09
CA ASP A 473 41.16 20.97 -17.36
C ASP A 473 40.44 19.91 -18.19
N TRP A 474 39.89 18.91 -17.52
CA TRP A 474 39.13 17.84 -18.16
C TRP A 474 37.85 17.52 -17.40
N TYR A 475 36.83 17.10 -18.14
CA TYR A 475 35.59 16.53 -17.65
C TYR A 475 35.33 15.23 -18.42
N ALA A 476 34.94 14.17 -17.73
CA ALA A 476 34.63 12.88 -18.32
C ALA A 476 33.36 12.28 -17.73
N GLU A 477 32.56 11.65 -18.59
CA GLU A 477 31.24 11.06 -18.29
C GLU A 477 31.04 9.80 -19.16
N ILE A 478 30.35 8.78 -18.61
CA ILE A 478 30.21 7.42 -19.19
C ILE A 478 29.11 7.24 -20.26
#